data_AF-X0UTY3-F1
#
_entry.id   AF-X0UTY3-F1
#
_cell.length_a   1.000
_cell.length_b   1.000
_cell.length_c   1.000
_cell.angle_alpha   90.00
_cell.angle_beta   90.00
_cell.angle_gamma   90.00
#
_symmetry.space_group_name_H-M   'P 1'
#
loop_
_entity.id
_entity.type
_entity.pdbx_description
1 polymer ?
#
loop_
_entity_poly.entity_id
_entity_poly.type
_entity_poly.pdbx_seq_one_letter_code
_entity_poly.pdbx_strand_id
1 'polypeptide(L)'
;YKASVTAGTIFQGTRKPLTLWFRAMWWVTSQKTGASALGLQQVLGLGSYETAWTWLHKLRRAMVRPGRDRLSGRVEVDETYLGGLEEGTRGRGTTKKALIAVAAQEDGKGVGRIRMRRVKNASAKQLHRFVEDSVERGSVVHTDGWEGYTGLRDKGYKHEVTVLSQREESASDLLPRVHRVVSLLKRWLMGTHQGAVSHEHLDYYLDEFTFRFNRRRSRHRGKLFYRLVQQAVAVEPVPYRSLVAHCRGRRPQDH
;
A
#
# COMPACT_ATOMS: atom_id res chain seq x y z
N TYR A 1 36.20 4.76 -12.88
CA TYR A 1 35.04 4.86 -11.98
C TYR A 1 34.67 3.45 -11.48
N LYS A 2 34.95 3.10 -10.22
CA LYS A 2 34.51 1.82 -9.61
C LYS A 2 33.19 2.06 -8.87
N ALA A 3 32.07 1.89 -9.55
CA ALA A 3 30.77 1.84 -8.88
C ALA A 3 30.49 0.41 -8.40
N SER A 4 30.23 0.24 -7.12
CA SER A 4 29.70 -1.04 -6.60
C SER A 4 28.34 -1.32 -7.23
N VAL A 5 28.07 -2.58 -7.61
CA VAL A 5 26.76 -3.02 -8.11
C VAL A 5 25.61 -2.80 -7.12
N THR A 6 25.93 -2.53 -5.85
CA THR A 6 24.96 -2.19 -4.80
C THR A 6 24.76 -0.70 -4.60
N ALA A 7 25.64 0.16 -5.14
CA ALA A 7 25.53 1.61 -5.00
C ALA A 7 24.29 2.14 -5.74
N GLY A 8 23.56 3.06 -5.12
CA GLY A 8 22.32 3.63 -5.68
C GLY A 8 21.10 2.71 -5.59
N THR A 9 21.21 1.53 -4.96
CA THR A 9 20.12 0.54 -4.86
C THR A 9 19.68 0.33 -3.41
N ILE A 10 18.62 -0.46 -3.19
CA ILE A 10 18.20 -0.85 -1.83
C ILE A 10 19.30 -1.61 -1.05
N PHE A 11 20.27 -2.20 -1.77
CA PHE A 11 21.39 -2.95 -1.23
C PHE A 11 22.58 -2.08 -0.81
N GLN A 12 22.53 -0.77 -1.03
CA GLN A 12 23.61 0.12 -0.67
C GLN A 12 23.99 -0.02 0.81
N GLY A 13 25.28 -0.21 1.08
CA GLY A 13 25.81 -0.38 2.43
C GLY A 13 25.47 -1.73 3.08
N THR A 14 24.99 -2.74 2.34
CA THR A 14 24.77 -4.08 2.90
C THR A 14 26.10 -4.72 3.33
N ARG A 15 26.12 -5.28 4.55
CA ARG A 15 27.23 -6.10 5.07
C ARG A 15 26.96 -7.60 4.93
N LYS A 16 25.77 -7.98 4.45
CA LYS A 16 25.36 -9.36 4.22
C LYS A 16 25.45 -9.70 2.72
N PRO A 17 25.79 -10.94 2.36
CA PRO A 17 25.84 -11.39 0.97
C PRO A 17 24.53 -11.16 0.20
N LEU A 18 24.63 -10.84 -1.09
CA LEU A 18 23.46 -10.66 -1.96
C LEU A 18 22.65 -11.96 -2.13
N THR A 19 23.27 -13.12 -1.99
CA THR A 19 22.58 -14.42 -2.00
C THR A 19 21.51 -14.51 -0.91
N LEU A 20 21.74 -13.93 0.28
CA LEU A 20 20.72 -13.84 1.33
C LEU A 20 19.58 -12.90 0.95
N TRP A 21 19.87 -11.80 0.27
CA TRP A 21 18.83 -10.90 -0.26
C TRP A 21 17.94 -11.59 -1.29
N PHE A 22 18.53 -12.38 -2.19
CA PHE A 22 17.75 -13.16 -3.16
C PHE A 22 16.89 -14.24 -2.47
N ARG A 23 17.42 -14.91 -1.45
CA ARG A 23 16.62 -15.83 -0.62
C ARG A 23 15.47 -15.11 0.09
N ALA A 24 15.71 -13.93 0.64
CA ALA A 24 14.68 -13.09 1.25
C ALA A 24 13.58 -12.73 0.25
N MET A 25 13.95 -12.22 -0.93
CA MET A 25 13.02 -11.88 -2.00
C MET A 25 12.19 -13.08 -2.47
N TRP A 26 12.85 -14.24 -2.66
CA TRP A 26 12.17 -15.47 -3.05
C TRP A 26 11.16 -15.90 -2.00
N TRP A 27 11.55 -15.92 -0.74
CA TRP A 27 10.67 -16.29 0.35
C TRP A 27 9.47 -15.35 0.46
N VAL A 28 9.70 -14.03 0.52
CA VAL A 28 8.64 -13.01 0.62
C VAL A 28 7.63 -13.14 -0.52
N THR A 29 8.10 -13.29 -1.76
CA THR A 29 7.21 -13.38 -2.94
C THR A 29 6.51 -14.74 -3.09
N SER A 30 7.08 -15.80 -2.51
CA SER A 30 6.48 -17.14 -2.52
C SER A 30 5.30 -17.25 -1.56
N GLN A 31 5.34 -16.56 -0.41
CA GLN A 31 4.22 -16.54 0.53
C GLN A 31 2.95 -15.97 -0.13
N LYS A 32 1.80 -16.66 0.00
CA LYS A 32 0.51 -16.14 -0.49
C LYS A 32 -0.08 -15.11 0.45
N THR A 33 0.07 -15.36 1.75
CA THR A 33 -0.58 -14.62 2.81
C THR A 33 0.23 -13.43 3.29
N GLY A 34 1.43 -13.15 2.79
CA GLY A 34 2.27 -12.05 3.28
C GLY A 34 3.51 -12.55 4.01
N ALA A 35 4.36 -11.64 4.47
CA ALA A 35 5.59 -11.97 5.19
C ALA A 35 5.72 -11.14 6.46
N SER A 36 6.07 -11.78 7.58
CA SER A 36 6.42 -11.10 8.83
C SER A 36 7.93 -11.00 9.00
N ALA A 37 8.40 -9.98 9.72
CA ALA A 37 9.82 -9.80 10.00
C ALA A 37 10.38 -10.96 10.84
N LEU A 38 9.60 -11.45 11.82
CA LEU A 38 9.97 -12.60 12.64
C LEU A 38 10.10 -13.88 11.80
N GLY A 39 9.17 -14.13 10.87
CA GLY A 39 9.25 -15.27 9.96
C GLY A 39 10.46 -15.18 9.03
N LEU A 40 10.76 -13.99 8.51
CA LEU A 40 11.95 -13.76 7.68
C LEU A 40 13.24 -14.01 8.48
N GLN A 41 13.28 -13.55 9.73
CA GLN A 41 14.40 -13.76 10.64
C GLN A 41 14.67 -15.25 10.84
N GLN A 42 13.63 -16.02 11.20
CA GLN A 42 13.73 -17.45 11.47
C GLN A 42 14.16 -18.23 10.23
N VAL A 43 13.52 -18.00 9.09
CA VAL A 43 13.79 -18.76 7.85
C VAL A 43 15.19 -18.50 7.30
N LEU A 44 15.73 -17.30 7.48
CA LEU A 44 17.06 -16.95 7.00
C LEU A 44 18.15 -17.07 8.09
N GLY A 45 17.80 -17.44 9.31
CA GLY A 45 18.73 -17.49 10.45
C GLY A 45 19.38 -16.14 10.74
N LEU A 46 18.65 -15.03 10.58
CA LEU A 46 19.20 -13.70 10.86
C LEU A 46 19.32 -13.50 12.37
N GLY A 47 20.51 -13.14 12.84
CA GLY A 47 20.77 -12.88 14.27
C GLY A 47 20.11 -11.63 14.85
N SER A 48 19.32 -10.89 14.07
CA SER A 48 18.69 -9.63 14.50
C SER A 48 17.33 -9.45 13.84
N TYR A 49 16.30 -9.25 14.67
CA TYR A 49 14.96 -8.87 14.22
C TYR A 49 14.99 -7.54 13.44
N GLU A 50 15.76 -6.56 13.92
CA GLU A 50 15.91 -5.25 13.28
C GLU A 50 16.44 -5.39 11.85
N THR A 51 17.36 -6.32 11.61
CA THR A 51 17.86 -6.61 10.26
C THR A 51 16.73 -7.14 9.37
N ALA A 52 15.98 -8.15 9.85
CA ALA A 52 14.88 -8.73 9.10
C ALA A 52 13.77 -7.70 8.81
N TRP A 53 13.42 -6.90 9.81
CA TRP A 53 12.45 -5.82 9.72
C TRP A 53 12.87 -4.75 8.71
N THR A 54 14.13 -4.31 8.77
CA THR A 54 14.71 -3.33 7.84
C THR A 54 14.70 -3.85 6.41
N TRP A 55 15.08 -5.12 6.21
CA TRP A 55 15.07 -5.76 4.90
C TRP A 55 13.66 -5.80 4.34
N LEU A 56 12.68 -6.19 5.15
CA LEU A 56 11.30 -6.31 4.71
C LEU A 56 10.75 -4.95 4.27
N HIS A 57 11.02 -3.87 4.99
CA HIS A 57 10.62 -2.51 4.56
C HIS A 57 11.33 -2.03 3.31
N LYS A 58 12.63 -2.30 3.17
CA LYS A 58 13.36 -2.02 1.91
C LYS A 58 12.74 -2.77 0.73
N LEU A 59 12.39 -4.04 0.91
CA LEU A 59 11.71 -4.85 -0.10
C LEU A 59 10.32 -4.29 -0.43
N ARG A 60 9.55 -3.85 0.56
CA ARG A 60 8.24 -3.21 0.35
C ARG A 60 8.34 -1.92 -0.46
N ARG A 61 9.34 -1.08 -0.19
CA ARG A 61 9.61 0.09 -1.04
C ARG A 61 9.92 -0.34 -2.48
N ALA A 62 10.71 -1.41 -2.66
CA ALA A 62 10.99 -1.97 -3.97
C ALA A 62 9.78 -2.64 -4.64
N MET A 63 8.68 -2.92 -3.92
CA MET A 63 7.46 -3.44 -4.54
C MET A 63 6.69 -2.36 -5.32
N VAL A 64 7.04 -1.08 -5.16
CA VAL A 64 6.51 0.03 -5.93
C VAL A 64 7.43 0.33 -7.11
N ARG A 65 6.98 0.00 -8.33
CA ARG A 65 7.71 0.33 -9.56
C ARG A 65 7.71 1.85 -9.80
N PRO A 66 8.87 2.51 -9.97
CA PRO A 66 8.95 3.88 -10.46
C PRO A 66 8.31 3.99 -11.85
N GLY A 67 7.53 5.04 -12.10
CA GLY A 67 6.82 5.22 -13.36
C GLY A 67 5.77 4.14 -13.66
N ARG A 68 5.17 3.52 -12.63
CA ARG A 68 4.07 2.57 -12.81
C ARG A 68 2.90 3.22 -13.55
N ASP A 69 2.31 2.49 -14.49
CA ASP A 69 1.15 2.97 -15.25
C ASP A 69 -0.01 3.29 -14.31
N ARG A 70 -0.81 4.30 -14.68
CA ARG A 70 -2.05 4.63 -13.97
C ARG A 70 -3.13 3.57 -14.23
N LEU A 71 -4.14 3.55 -13.37
CA LEU A 71 -5.39 2.82 -13.63
C LEU A 71 -6.14 3.55 -14.75
N SER A 72 -6.90 2.81 -15.55
CA SER A 72 -7.60 3.35 -16.72
C SER A 72 -8.96 2.68 -16.90
N GLY A 73 -9.80 3.26 -17.75
CA GLY A 73 -11.17 2.79 -17.98
C GLY A 73 -12.10 3.26 -16.87
N ARG A 74 -12.82 2.32 -16.23
CA ARG A 74 -13.68 2.61 -15.08
C ARG A 74 -13.01 2.23 -13.77
N VAL A 75 -12.97 3.15 -12.81
CA VAL A 75 -12.27 3.01 -11.55
C VAL A 75 -13.17 3.48 -10.41
N GLU A 76 -13.48 2.57 -9.49
CA GLU A 76 -14.13 2.91 -8.24
C GLU A 76 -13.10 3.53 -7.29
N VAL A 77 -13.46 4.61 -6.60
CA VAL A 77 -12.60 5.28 -5.62
C VAL A 77 -13.40 5.58 -4.36
N ASP A 78 -12.84 5.20 -3.21
CA ASP A 78 -13.44 5.41 -1.89
C ASP A 78 -12.35 5.49 -0.81
N GLU A 79 -12.75 5.91 0.38
CA GLU A 79 -11.89 6.08 1.54
C GLU A 79 -12.35 5.19 2.69
N THR A 80 -11.38 4.59 3.38
CA THR A 80 -11.64 3.81 4.58
C THR A 80 -10.73 4.25 5.71
N TYR A 81 -11.29 4.22 6.92
CA TYR A 81 -10.50 4.28 8.14
C TYR A 81 -9.95 2.89 8.48
N LEU A 82 -8.69 2.85 8.88
CA LEU A 82 -7.99 1.66 9.34
C LEU A 82 -7.33 1.96 10.69
N GLY A 83 -7.60 1.15 11.71
CA GLY A 83 -7.09 1.31 13.07
C GLY A 83 -7.89 0.48 14.07
N GLY A 84 -7.43 0.45 15.33
CA GLY A 84 -8.08 -0.30 16.41
C GLY A 84 -9.50 0.20 16.73
N LEU A 85 -10.25 -0.61 17.49
CA LEU A 85 -11.56 -0.20 18.00
C LEU A 85 -11.41 1.05 18.87
N GLU A 86 -12.31 2.01 18.67
CA GLU A 86 -12.63 3.05 19.65
C GLU A 86 -14.05 2.74 20.11
N GLU A 87 -14.23 2.50 21.41
CA GLU A 87 -15.57 2.49 22.00
C GLU A 87 -16.12 3.93 21.95
N GLY A 88 -17.33 4.10 21.41
CA GLY A 88 -18.09 5.35 21.54
C GLY A 88 -17.98 6.39 20.43
N THR A 89 -17.17 6.22 19.38
CA THR A 89 -17.08 7.22 18.27
C THR A 89 -17.42 6.62 16.91
N ARG A 90 -18.61 6.98 16.37
CA ARG A 90 -19.00 6.75 14.97
C ARG A 90 -18.69 8.00 14.14
N GLY A 91 -17.95 7.86 13.05
CA GLY A 91 -17.73 8.93 12.07
C GLY A 91 -16.27 9.13 11.65
N ARG A 92 -16.06 10.23 10.90
CA ARG A 92 -14.80 10.59 10.21
C ARG A 92 -13.79 11.35 11.09
N GLY A 93 -14.13 11.65 12.34
CA GLY A 93 -13.32 12.42 13.31
C GLY A 93 -12.66 11.55 14.38
N THR A 94 -11.78 10.62 13.99
CA THR A 94 -11.06 9.76 14.95
C THR A 94 -9.56 10.04 14.87
N THR A 95 -8.91 10.27 16.02
CA THR A 95 -7.48 10.61 16.11
C THR A 95 -6.57 9.38 16.02
N LYS A 96 -7.10 8.17 16.24
CA LYS A 96 -6.36 6.90 16.21
C LYS A 96 -6.61 6.04 14.98
N LYS A 97 -7.25 6.52 13.91
CA LYS A 97 -7.43 5.74 12.68
C LYS A 97 -6.73 6.43 11.52
N ALA A 98 -5.99 5.66 10.74
CA ALA A 98 -5.41 6.13 9.50
C ALA A 98 -6.47 6.13 8.40
N LEU A 99 -6.60 7.25 7.70
CA LEU A 99 -7.45 7.33 6.52
C LEU A 99 -6.67 6.85 5.29
N ILE A 100 -7.27 5.95 4.51
CA ILE A 100 -6.68 5.39 3.30
C ILE A 100 -7.64 5.65 2.15
N ALA A 101 -7.13 6.24 1.07
CA ALA A 101 -7.82 6.28 -0.20
C ALA A 101 -7.50 5.02 -1.02
N VAL A 102 -8.51 4.40 -1.61
CA VAL A 102 -8.42 3.16 -2.38
C VAL A 102 -9.06 3.38 -3.74
N ALA A 103 -8.34 3.02 -4.79
CA ALA A 103 -8.86 3.00 -6.16
C ALA A 103 -8.81 1.57 -6.69
N ALA A 104 -9.92 1.09 -7.26
CA ALA A 104 -10.06 -0.24 -7.79
C ALA A 104 -10.55 -0.18 -9.23
N GLN A 105 -9.72 -0.64 -10.17
CA GLN A 105 -10.08 -0.72 -11.57
C GLN A 105 -11.13 -1.81 -11.79
N GLU A 106 -12.12 -1.53 -12.62
CA GLU A 106 -13.09 -2.52 -13.07
C GLU A 106 -12.47 -3.51 -14.06
N ASP A 107 -12.80 -4.79 -13.92
CA ASP A 107 -12.36 -5.87 -14.80
C ASP A 107 -13.46 -6.94 -14.89
N GLY A 108 -14.45 -6.68 -15.76
CA GLY A 108 -15.71 -7.41 -15.78
C GLY A 108 -16.40 -7.38 -14.41
N LYS A 109 -16.95 -8.52 -13.96
CA LYS A 109 -17.52 -8.66 -12.59
C LYS A 109 -16.45 -8.64 -11.47
N GLY A 110 -15.17 -8.60 -11.83
CA GLY A 110 -14.05 -8.68 -10.91
C GLY A 110 -13.40 -7.33 -10.63
N VAL A 111 -12.38 -7.39 -9.77
CA VAL A 111 -11.46 -6.27 -9.55
C VAL A 111 -10.26 -6.43 -10.48
N GLY A 112 -9.78 -5.36 -11.09
CA GLY A 112 -8.54 -5.32 -11.86
C GLY A 112 -7.33 -5.03 -10.96
N ARG A 113 -6.57 -4.01 -11.36
CA ARG A 113 -5.48 -3.42 -10.57
C ARG A 113 -6.04 -2.44 -9.53
N ILE A 114 -5.33 -2.29 -8.42
CA ILE A 114 -5.68 -1.38 -7.33
C ILE A 114 -4.55 -0.38 -7.06
N ARG A 115 -4.91 0.75 -6.45
CA ARG A 115 -4.01 1.72 -5.83
C ARG A 115 -4.53 2.04 -4.44
N MET A 116 -3.60 2.22 -3.50
CA MET A 116 -3.90 2.54 -2.12
C MET A 116 -2.89 3.56 -1.63
N ARG A 117 -3.34 4.50 -0.81
CA ARG A 117 -2.45 5.49 -0.20
C ARG A 117 -3.06 6.01 1.10
N ARG A 118 -2.26 6.12 2.15
CA ARG A 118 -2.67 6.88 3.34
C ARG A 118 -2.80 8.36 2.99
N VAL A 119 -3.93 8.95 3.32
CA VAL A 119 -4.19 10.38 3.12
C VAL A 119 -4.36 11.06 4.47
N LYS A 120 -3.97 12.34 4.57
CA LYS A 120 -4.05 13.07 5.83
C LYS A 120 -5.48 13.36 6.27
N ASN A 121 -6.37 13.58 5.31
CA ASN A 121 -7.78 13.86 5.50
C ASN A 121 -8.55 13.64 4.19
N ALA A 122 -9.87 13.62 4.26
CA ALA A 122 -10.77 13.45 3.11
C ALA A 122 -11.06 14.79 2.38
N SER A 123 -10.08 15.71 2.32
CA SER A 123 -10.26 16.97 1.61
C SER A 123 -10.11 16.80 0.10
N ALA A 124 -10.80 17.64 -0.69
CA ALA A 124 -10.68 17.64 -2.14
C ALA A 124 -9.23 17.72 -2.63
N LYS A 125 -8.39 18.53 -1.97
CA LYS A 125 -6.96 18.63 -2.29
C LYS A 125 -6.23 17.28 -2.18
N GLN A 126 -6.47 16.50 -1.13
CA GLN A 126 -5.79 15.22 -0.92
C GLN A 126 -6.34 14.13 -1.86
N LEU A 127 -7.66 14.09 -2.03
CA LEU A 127 -8.34 13.09 -2.84
C LEU A 127 -8.10 13.30 -4.33
N HIS A 128 -8.20 14.54 -4.82
CA HIS A 128 -7.89 14.87 -6.21
C HIS A 128 -6.44 14.51 -6.54
N ARG A 129 -5.49 14.82 -5.66
CA ARG A 129 -4.10 14.38 -5.84
C ARG A 129 -3.98 12.86 -5.91
N PHE A 130 -4.78 12.12 -5.15
CA PHE A 130 -4.79 10.65 -5.22
C PHE A 130 -5.32 10.13 -6.53
N VAL A 131 -6.42 10.68 -7.01
CA VAL A 131 -6.97 10.34 -8.32
C VAL A 131 -5.99 10.71 -9.43
N GLU A 132 -5.41 11.90 -9.40
CA GLU A 132 -4.44 12.37 -10.40
C GLU A 132 -3.18 11.50 -10.48
N ASP A 133 -2.65 11.07 -9.33
CA ASP A 133 -1.47 10.20 -9.29
C ASP A 133 -1.80 8.75 -9.68
N SER A 134 -3.05 8.32 -9.51
CA SER A 134 -3.45 6.90 -9.60
C SER A 134 -4.22 6.53 -10.86
N VAL A 135 -4.95 7.48 -11.46
CA VAL A 135 -5.93 7.25 -12.52
C VAL A 135 -5.62 8.14 -13.72
N GLU A 136 -5.64 7.54 -14.91
CA GLU A 136 -5.41 8.21 -16.18
C GLU A 136 -6.55 9.19 -16.49
N ARG A 137 -6.21 10.38 -16.99
CA ARG A 137 -7.21 11.37 -17.41
C ARG A 137 -8.09 10.79 -18.52
N GLY A 138 -9.35 11.21 -18.57
CA GLY A 138 -10.37 10.66 -19.47
C GLY A 138 -11.06 9.38 -18.96
N SER A 139 -10.55 8.76 -17.89
CA SER A 139 -11.18 7.61 -17.23
C SER A 139 -12.46 8.01 -16.50
N VAL A 140 -13.32 7.01 -16.27
CA VAL A 140 -14.49 7.11 -15.40
C VAL A 140 -14.05 6.88 -13.96
N VAL A 141 -14.28 7.86 -13.09
CA VAL A 141 -14.09 7.77 -11.64
C VAL A 141 -15.46 7.67 -11.00
N HIS A 142 -15.70 6.58 -10.27
CA HIS A 142 -16.98 6.28 -9.63
C HIS A 142 -16.83 6.34 -8.09
N THR A 143 -17.59 7.19 -7.41
CA THR A 143 -17.46 7.45 -5.95
C THR A 143 -18.81 7.48 -5.21
N ASP A 144 -18.76 7.54 -3.87
CA ASP A 144 -19.90 7.47 -2.92
C ASP A 144 -20.72 8.77 -2.76
N GLY A 145 -20.36 9.81 -3.53
CA GLY A 145 -20.98 11.14 -3.45
C GLY A 145 -20.39 12.07 -2.39
N TRP A 146 -19.26 11.72 -1.77
CA TRP A 146 -18.55 12.63 -0.90
C TRP A 146 -18.11 13.92 -1.62
N GLU A 147 -18.34 15.08 -0.98
CA GLU A 147 -17.99 16.40 -1.52
C GLU A 147 -16.50 16.58 -1.82
N GLY A 148 -15.64 15.79 -1.17
CA GLY A 148 -14.21 15.76 -1.46
C GLY A 148 -13.86 15.27 -2.87
N TYR A 149 -14.82 14.75 -3.64
CA TYR A 149 -14.64 14.40 -5.06
C TYR A 149 -15.26 15.42 -6.03
N THR A 150 -15.92 16.46 -5.51
CA THR A 150 -16.49 17.52 -6.34
C THR A 150 -15.37 18.27 -7.08
N GLY A 151 -15.53 18.47 -8.40
CA GLY A 151 -14.52 19.13 -9.25
C GLY A 151 -13.55 18.17 -9.95
N LEU A 152 -13.73 16.84 -9.83
CA LEU A 152 -13.00 15.88 -10.64
C LEU A 152 -13.27 16.04 -12.15
N ARG A 153 -14.47 16.49 -12.54
CA ARG A 153 -14.81 16.75 -13.94
C ARG A 153 -13.91 17.81 -14.56
N ASP A 154 -13.65 18.89 -13.84
CA ASP A 154 -12.79 20.00 -14.28
C ASP A 154 -11.32 19.58 -14.41
N LYS A 155 -10.93 18.48 -13.76
CA LYS A 155 -9.59 17.87 -13.85
C LYS A 155 -9.46 16.87 -15.01
N GLY A 156 -10.49 16.74 -15.86
CA GLY A 156 -10.49 15.89 -17.04
C GLY A 156 -10.90 14.43 -16.76
N TYR A 157 -11.71 14.19 -15.73
CA TYR A 157 -12.26 12.87 -15.43
C TYR A 157 -13.77 12.82 -15.71
N LYS A 158 -14.28 11.67 -16.13
CA LYS A 158 -15.72 11.43 -16.14
C LYS A 158 -16.12 11.02 -14.73
N HIS A 159 -16.80 11.89 -13.99
CA HIS A 159 -17.16 11.61 -12.59
C HIS A 159 -18.60 11.10 -12.48
N GLU A 160 -18.73 9.87 -12.03
CA GLU A 160 -19.99 9.22 -11.70
C GLU A 160 -20.11 9.10 -10.17
N VAL A 161 -21.31 9.37 -9.68
CA VAL A 161 -21.59 9.41 -8.24
C VAL A 161 -22.74 8.48 -7.95
N THR A 162 -22.57 7.67 -6.90
CA THR A 162 -23.65 6.88 -6.31
C THR A 162 -23.76 7.24 -4.84
N VAL A 163 -24.83 7.95 -4.49
CA VAL A 163 -25.04 8.46 -3.13
C VAL A 163 -25.50 7.31 -2.23
N LEU A 164 -24.63 6.88 -1.31
CA LEU A 164 -24.89 5.76 -0.38
C LEU A 164 -26.01 6.06 0.64
N SER A 165 -26.31 7.33 0.93
CA SER A 165 -27.24 7.73 2.01
C SER A 165 -28.73 7.67 1.64
N GLN A 166 -29.07 7.46 0.36
CA GLN A 166 -30.44 7.60 -0.14
C GLN A 166 -31.08 6.28 -0.63
N ARG A 167 -30.45 5.12 -0.40
CA ARG A 167 -31.00 3.81 -0.83
C ARG A 167 -30.83 2.75 0.26
N GLU A 168 -31.80 1.85 0.36
CA GLU A 168 -31.84 0.71 1.30
C GLU A 168 -30.81 -0.39 1.00
N GLU A 169 -30.09 -0.30 -0.13
CA GLU A 169 -29.04 -1.24 -0.51
C GLU A 169 -27.78 -1.07 0.34
N SER A 170 -27.08 -2.19 0.60
CA SER A 170 -25.89 -2.15 1.45
C SER A 170 -24.78 -1.36 0.75
N ALA A 171 -23.91 -0.68 1.52
CA ALA A 171 -22.76 0.04 0.95
C ALA A 171 -21.92 -0.85 0.01
N SER A 172 -21.92 -2.17 0.26
CA SER A 172 -21.20 -3.17 -0.55
C SER A 172 -21.77 -3.40 -1.94
N ASP A 173 -22.99 -2.96 -2.23
CA ASP A 173 -23.65 -3.14 -3.53
C ASP A 173 -23.31 -2.00 -4.50
N LEU A 174 -22.90 -0.83 -3.98
CA LEU A 174 -22.74 0.41 -4.75
C LEU A 174 -21.28 0.66 -5.18
N LEU A 175 -20.30 0.31 -4.32
CA LEU A 175 -18.85 0.32 -4.65
C LEU A 175 -18.22 -1.05 -4.31
N PRO A 176 -18.70 -2.14 -4.95
CA PRO A 176 -18.39 -3.51 -4.54
C PRO A 176 -16.91 -3.85 -4.64
N ARG A 177 -16.16 -3.23 -5.56
CA ARG A 177 -14.76 -3.57 -5.79
C ARG A 177 -13.87 -2.94 -4.73
N VAL A 178 -14.07 -1.66 -4.43
CA VAL A 178 -13.27 -1.01 -3.37
C VAL A 178 -13.58 -1.62 -2.01
N HIS A 179 -14.86 -1.87 -1.66
CA HIS A 179 -15.21 -2.47 -0.37
C HIS A 179 -14.70 -3.90 -0.22
N ARG A 180 -14.70 -4.68 -1.31
CA ARG A 180 -14.05 -6.01 -1.33
C ARG A 180 -12.55 -5.90 -1.11
N VAL A 181 -11.88 -4.95 -1.74
CA VAL A 181 -10.43 -4.71 -1.58
C VAL A 181 -10.10 -4.32 -0.14
N VAL A 182 -10.88 -3.40 0.45
CA VAL A 182 -10.73 -2.99 1.86
C VAL A 182 -10.93 -4.16 2.82
N SER A 183 -11.95 -4.99 2.58
CA SER A 183 -12.21 -6.18 3.40
C SER A 183 -11.06 -7.19 3.33
N LEU A 184 -10.49 -7.39 2.14
CA LEU A 184 -9.33 -8.25 1.94
C LEU A 184 -8.07 -7.70 2.61
N LEU A 185 -7.85 -6.38 2.55
CA LEU A 185 -6.75 -5.72 3.25
C LEU A 185 -6.86 -5.95 4.76
N LYS A 186 -8.01 -5.66 5.37
CA LYS A 186 -8.23 -5.83 6.82
C LYS A 186 -7.94 -7.26 7.26
N ARG A 187 -8.45 -8.26 6.51
CA ARG A 187 -8.17 -9.68 6.77
C ARG A 187 -6.70 -10.03 6.63
N TRP A 188 -6.02 -9.48 5.61
CA TRP A 188 -4.60 -9.70 5.38
C TRP A 188 -3.73 -9.13 6.50
N LEU A 189 -4.01 -7.91 6.96
CA LEU A 189 -3.30 -7.29 8.07
C LEU A 189 -3.47 -8.08 9.37
N MET A 190 -4.70 -8.51 9.67
CA MET A 190 -4.97 -9.35 10.84
C MET A 190 -4.28 -10.72 10.74
N GLY A 191 -4.35 -11.39 9.59
CA GLY A 191 -3.76 -12.72 9.44
C GLY A 191 -2.23 -12.74 9.41
N THR A 192 -1.60 -11.74 8.79
CA THR A 192 -0.13 -11.71 8.58
C THR A 192 0.61 -11.04 9.73
N HIS A 193 0.00 -9.99 10.28
CA HIS A 193 0.63 -9.11 11.23
C HIS A 193 -0.06 -9.12 12.59
N GLN A 194 -1.10 -9.96 12.77
CA GLN A 194 -1.82 -10.10 14.05
C GLN A 194 -2.34 -8.76 14.58
N GLY A 195 -2.64 -7.81 13.69
CA GLY A 195 -3.05 -6.45 14.06
C GLY A 195 -1.91 -5.52 14.52
N ALA A 196 -0.67 -6.00 14.63
CA ALA A 196 0.50 -5.21 15.05
C ALA A 196 1.07 -4.35 13.90
N VAL A 197 0.30 -3.38 13.42
CA VAL A 197 0.69 -2.47 12.33
C VAL A 197 0.71 -1.04 12.85
N SER A 198 1.89 -0.44 12.98
CA SER A 198 2.01 1.00 13.27
C SER A 198 1.52 1.83 12.09
N HIS A 199 0.75 2.89 12.37
CA HIS A 199 0.30 3.85 11.35
C HIS A 199 1.46 4.55 10.64
N GLU A 200 2.61 4.69 11.29
CA GLU A 200 3.81 5.33 10.73
C GLU A 200 4.41 4.53 9.58
N HIS A 201 4.15 3.23 9.56
CA HIS A 201 4.64 2.30 8.54
C HIS A 201 3.56 1.75 7.63
N LEU A 202 2.31 2.18 7.83
CA LEU A 202 1.16 1.67 7.11
C LEU A 202 1.37 1.70 5.59
N ASP A 203 2.00 2.76 5.08
CA ASP A 203 2.30 2.92 3.65
C ASP A 203 3.06 1.71 3.07
N TYR A 204 4.05 1.16 3.79
CA TYR A 204 4.79 -0.02 3.35
C TYR A 204 3.92 -1.29 3.27
N TYR A 205 2.96 -1.43 4.18
CA TYR A 205 2.03 -2.56 4.17
C TYR A 205 1.01 -2.43 3.04
N LEU A 206 0.55 -1.20 2.75
CA LEU A 206 -0.30 -0.91 1.59
C LEU A 206 0.43 -1.22 0.28
N ASP A 207 1.71 -0.91 0.20
CA ASP A 207 2.55 -1.21 -0.97
C ASP A 207 2.70 -2.73 -1.18
N GLU A 208 2.97 -3.48 -0.10
CA GLU A 208 3.04 -4.95 -0.15
C GLU A 208 1.72 -5.55 -0.64
N PHE A 209 0.61 -5.15 0.00
CA PHE A 209 -0.72 -5.64 -0.35
C PHE A 209 -1.06 -5.31 -1.80
N THR A 210 -0.82 -4.07 -2.23
CA THR A 210 -1.04 -3.62 -3.62
C THR A 210 -0.21 -4.43 -4.61
N PHE A 211 1.06 -4.69 -4.31
CA PHE A 211 1.95 -5.47 -5.17
C PHE A 211 1.46 -6.90 -5.36
N ARG A 212 1.08 -7.56 -4.26
CA ARG A 212 0.56 -8.94 -4.24
C ARG A 212 -0.79 -9.00 -4.94
N PHE A 213 -1.71 -8.10 -4.60
CA PHE A 213 -3.05 -8.05 -5.17
C PHE A 213 -3.00 -7.86 -6.69
N ASN A 214 -2.20 -6.92 -7.19
CA ASN A 214 -2.07 -6.66 -8.62
C ASN A 214 -1.42 -7.80 -9.40
N ARG A 215 -0.85 -8.80 -8.73
CA ARG A 215 -0.21 -9.97 -9.33
C ARG A 215 -0.86 -11.30 -8.92
N ARG A 216 -2.03 -11.25 -8.26
CA ARG A 216 -2.71 -12.44 -7.71
C ARG A 216 -3.11 -13.49 -8.74
N ARG A 217 -3.31 -13.09 -10.00
CA ARG A 217 -3.61 -13.99 -11.13
C ARG A 217 -2.35 -14.58 -11.79
N SER A 218 -1.14 -14.21 -11.34
CA SER A 218 0.09 -14.77 -11.88
C SER A 218 0.17 -16.27 -11.55
N ARG A 219 0.22 -17.10 -12.60
CA ARG A 219 0.41 -18.55 -12.48
C ARG A 219 1.84 -18.93 -12.02
N HIS A 220 2.80 -18.03 -12.19
CA HIS A 220 4.21 -18.28 -11.88
C HIS A 220 4.70 -17.34 -10.77
N ARG A 221 5.09 -17.90 -9.62
CA ARG A 221 5.65 -17.14 -8.49
C ARG A 221 7.00 -16.50 -8.84
N GLY A 222 7.79 -17.17 -9.68
CA GLY A 222 9.04 -16.62 -10.21
C GLY A 222 8.90 -15.26 -10.90
N LYS A 223 7.73 -14.93 -11.47
CA LYS A 223 7.48 -13.59 -12.03
C LYS A 223 7.43 -12.51 -10.95
N LEU A 224 6.90 -12.80 -9.75
CA LEU A 224 6.88 -11.83 -8.65
C LEU A 224 8.29 -11.60 -8.12
N PHE A 225 9.05 -12.68 -7.93
CA PHE A 225 10.47 -12.62 -7.56
C PHE A 225 11.26 -11.78 -8.56
N TYR A 226 11.17 -12.11 -9.85
CA TYR A 226 11.87 -11.39 -10.92
C TYR A 226 11.53 -9.90 -10.93
N ARG A 227 10.24 -9.56 -10.79
CA ARG A 227 9.81 -8.15 -10.70
C ARG A 227 10.40 -7.45 -9.46
N LEU A 228 10.44 -8.11 -8.31
CA LEU A 228 11.02 -7.54 -7.10
C LEU A 228 12.53 -7.30 -7.26
N VAL A 229 13.26 -8.23 -7.87
CA VAL A 229 14.69 -8.07 -8.18
C VAL A 229 14.92 -6.88 -9.11
N GLN A 230 14.14 -6.76 -10.20
CA GLN A 230 14.24 -5.63 -11.12
C GLN A 230 14.03 -4.29 -10.42
N GLN A 231 13.06 -4.21 -9.51
CA GLN A 231 12.78 -2.95 -8.80
C GLN A 231 13.78 -2.66 -7.69
N ALA A 232 14.34 -3.69 -7.05
CA ALA A 232 15.34 -3.53 -5.99
C ALA A 232 16.60 -2.79 -6.47
N VAL A 233 16.94 -2.91 -7.75
CA VAL A 233 18.07 -2.20 -8.37
C VAL A 233 17.67 -0.86 -9.00
N ALA A 234 16.38 -0.58 -9.14
CA ALA A 234 15.85 0.66 -9.73
C ALA A 234 15.34 1.67 -8.69
N VAL A 235 15.33 1.28 -7.42
CA VAL A 235 14.84 2.09 -6.31
C VAL A 235 16.00 2.54 -5.45
N GLU A 236 16.03 3.84 -5.18
CA GLU A 236 17.06 4.49 -4.36
C GLU A 236 17.21 3.83 -2.97
N PRO A 237 18.38 3.97 -2.34
CA PRO A 237 18.60 3.47 -0.99
C PRO A 237 17.68 4.16 0.04
N VAL A 238 17.23 3.40 1.04
CA VAL A 238 16.72 3.96 2.30
C VAL A 238 17.62 3.49 3.44
N PRO A 239 18.35 4.38 4.11
CA PRO A 239 19.04 4.05 5.34
C PRO A 239 18.05 3.70 6.46
N TYR A 240 18.45 2.81 7.38
CA TYR A 240 17.62 2.44 8.53
C TYR A 240 17.11 3.65 9.33
N ARG A 241 17.98 4.66 9.53
CA ARG A 241 17.63 5.91 10.21
C ARG A 241 16.42 6.60 9.59
N SER A 242 16.29 6.58 8.27
CA SER A 242 15.14 7.17 7.56
C SER A 242 13.86 6.34 7.72
N LEU A 243 13.98 5.02 7.85
CA LEU A 243 12.83 4.15 8.13
C LEU A 243 12.26 4.41 9.52
N VAL A 244 13.11 4.60 10.53
CA VAL A 244 12.71 4.78 11.94
C VAL A 244 12.47 6.24 12.33
N ALA A 245 12.92 7.21 11.50
CA ALA A 245 12.73 8.65 11.77
C ALA A 245 11.27 9.04 12.02
N HIS A 246 10.32 8.32 11.42
CA HIS A 246 8.89 8.58 11.57
C HIS A 246 8.28 7.93 12.83
N CYS A 247 9.05 7.12 13.58
CA CYS A 247 8.61 6.38 14.77
C CYS A 247 8.97 7.02 16.10
N ARG A 248 9.93 7.93 16.08
CA ARG A 248 10.35 8.66 17.26
C ARG A 248 9.71 10.04 17.16
N GLY A 249 8.45 10.14 17.58
CA GLY A 249 7.94 11.42 18.06
C GLY A 249 8.96 11.99 19.05
N ARG A 250 9.31 13.27 18.91
CA ARG A 250 10.12 13.98 19.92
C ARG A 250 9.49 13.66 21.28
N ARG A 251 10.24 13.03 22.18
CA ARG A 251 9.91 13.12 23.61
C ARG A 251 9.83 14.61 23.93
N PRO A 252 8.78 15.09 24.63
CA PRO A 252 8.86 16.40 25.25
C PRO A 252 10.15 16.40 26.09
N GLN A 253 11.05 17.33 25.80
CA GLN A 253 12.06 17.68 26.79
C GLN A 253 11.31 18.45 27.85
N ASP A 254 11.11 17.81 28.99
CA ASP A 254 10.70 18.51 30.21
C ASP A 254 11.79 19.54 30.53
N HIS A 255 11.41 20.81 30.51
CA HIS A 255 12.04 21.91 31.24
C HIS A 255 10.93 22.82 31.75
#